data_AF-A0A973N0R8-F1
#
_entry.id   AF-A0A973N0R8-F1
#
_cell.length_a   1.000
_cell.length_b   1.000
_cell.length_c   1.000
_cell.angle_alpha   90.00
_cell.angle_beta   90.00
_cell.angle_gamma   90.00
#
_symmetry.space_group_name_H-M   'P 1'
#
loop_
_entity.id
_entity.type
_entity.pdbx_description
1 polymer ?
#
loop_
_entity_poly.entity_id
_entity_poly.type
_entity_poly.pdbx_seq_one_letter_code
_entity_poly.pdbx_strand_id
1 'polypeptide(L)'
;MEQPARQYDSGAPTPPPTVAAARILVIDLEGALLRSELLMEALFSAPARMLARFGAGGRPGMAALTDILARAEIDYAHLPYDSDALNQALAARARGEKIYLVAHRFAHHAAGIAAHLGFDGVVAPADLATGDLPFDRAFIARISARSRGRASLKTWAKALRVYQYAKNTLVFVPVITAHQLNFASLGSALLAFLAFSACASGAYLMNDLLDLSVDRHHPTKRHRALAAGDLPISSALSAIPALWLFAVAISLCISPLFLGVLGAYLATTIAYSLVLKRKMLVDIVTLAGLYSLRIIAGAVGANVVLSEWLLIFTLFVFTSLALIKRFSELSMRESVGLADPSNRDYRVTDLHVIAAMAAASAMNAVTVFSLYVSSAAVTPLYSRPWMLWLLNPLLLYWFGRALMMAHRREMPDDPILYTFRDGASRITVAAMICIMLAAI
;
A
#
# COMPACT_ATOMS: atom_id res chain seq x y z
N MET A 1 60.75 -70.98 -32.55
CA MET A 1 60.29 -69.68 -33.08
C MET A 1 60.08 -68.78 -31.87
N GLU A 2 61.10 -68.04 -31.47
CA GLU A 2 61.48 -66.72 -32.00
C GLU A 2 60.62 -65.57 -31.45
N GLN A 3 61.25 -64.89 -30.49
CA GLN A 3 61.34 -63.44 -30.26
C GLN A 3 60.27 -62.64 -29.46
N PRO A 4 60.75 -61.57 -28.76
CA PRO A 4 60.08 -60.87 -27.65
C PRO A 4 59.73 -59.40 -27.96
N ALA A 5 58.91 -58.74 -27.14
CA ALA A 5 58.78 -57.27 -27.03
C ALA A 5 57.74 -56.93 -25.94
N ARG A 6 57.80 -55.87 -25.13
CA ARG A 6 58.76 -54.80 -24.80
C ARG A 6 58.28 -54.26 -23.44
N GLN A 7 59.20 -54.05 -22.51
CA GLN A 7 58.97 -53.24 -21.32
C GLN A 7 59.00 -51.76 -21.76
N TYR A 8 57.95 -51.00 -21.49
CA TYR A 8 58.01 -49.53 -21.51
C TYR A 8 57.98 -49.04 -20.08
N ASP A 9 59.16 -48.64 -19.61
CA ASP A 9 59.27 -47.67 -18.54
C ASP A 9 59.12 -46.28 -19.16
N SER A 10 58.19 -45.49 -18.64
CA SER A 10 58.12 -44.06 -18.94
C SER A 10 57.69 -43.35 -17.67
N GLY A 11 58.68 -43.12 -16.81
CA GLY A 11 58.65 -42.05 -15.82
C GLY A 11 58.36 -40.72 -16.52
N ALA A 12 57.11 -40.29 -16.48
CA ALA A 12 56.72 -38.90 -16.64
C ALA A 12 56.32 -38.39 -15.26
N PRO A 13 56.88 -37.26 -14.77
CA PRO A 13 56.38 -36.66 -13.55
C PRO A 13 54.93 -36.24 -13.80
N THR A 14 54.01 -36.78 -13.00
CA THR A 14 52.65 -36.25 -12.89
C THR A 14 52.76 -34.74 -12.63
N PRO A 15 52.16 -33.88 -13.48
CA PRO A 15 52.11 -32.46 -13.16
C PRO A 15 51.41 -32.31 -11.80
N PRO A 16 51.85 -31.38 -10.93
CA PRO A 16 51.10 -31.08 -9.73
C PRO A 16 49.66 -30.73 -10.17
N PRO A 17 48.63 -31.08 -9.39
CA PRO A 17 47.28 -30.67 -9.71
C PRO A 17 47.30 -29.15 -9.85
N THR A 18 47.09 -28.66 -11.07
CA THR A 18 46.83 -27.26 -11.32
C THR A 18 45.54 -26.98 -10.56
N VAL A 19 45.67 -26.37 -9.38
CA VAL A 19 44.54 -25.80 -8.66
C VAL A 19 43.90 -24.85 -9.66
N ALA A 20 42.79 -25.27 -10.27
CA ALA A 20 42.05 -24.43 -11.17
C ALA A 20 41.78 -23.13 -10.41
N ALA A 21 42.38 -22.02 -10.87
CA ALA A 21 42.33 -20.76 -10.15
C ALA A 21 40.86 -20.47 -9.82
N ALA A 22 40.55 -20.45 -8.53
CA ALA A 22 39.17 -20.35 -8.07
C ALA A 22 38.60 -19.06 -8.63
N ARG A 23 37.67 -19.17 -9.59
CA ARG A 23 37.01 -18.02 -10.20
C ARG A 23 36.17 -17.32 -9.13
N ILE A 24 36.15 -15.99 -9.18
CA ILE A 24 35.57 -15.17 -8.12
C ILE A 24 34.50 -14.29 -8.71
N LEU A 25 33.33 -14.32 -8.10
CA LEU A 25 32.23 -13.44 -8.45
C LEU A 25 32.08 -12.37 -7.37
N VAL A 26 32.24 -11.11 -7.79
CA VAL A 26 32.04 -9.96 -6.93
C VAL A 26 30.73 -9.28 -7.32
N ILE A 27 29.84 -9.07 -6.35
CA ILE A 27 28.49 -8.53 -6.59
C ILE A 27 28.32 -7.25 -5.79
N ASP A 28 27.97 -6.13 -6.44
CA ASP A 28 27.60 -4.92 -5.73
C ASP A 28 26.31 -5.15 -4.93
N LEU A 29 26.37 -4.99 -3.60
CA LEU A 29 25.23 -5.26 -2.74
C LEU A 29 24.07 -4.30 -3.03
N GLU A 30 24.33 -3.00 -2.99
CA GLU A 30 23.33 -1.99 -3.32
C GLU A 30 23.31 -1.72 -4.83
N GLY A 31 22.16 -1.89 -5.47
CA GLY A 31 21.98 -1.56 -6.90
C GLY A 31 22.24 -2.72 -7.86
N ALA A 32 22.88 -3.80 -7.43
CA ALA A 32 22.91 -5.06 -8.18
C ALA A 32 22.12 -6.17 -7.47
N LEU A 33 22.54 -6.58 -6.27
CA LEU A 33 21.86 -7.67 -5.54
C LEU A 33 20.58 -7.20 -4.82
N LEU A 34 20.64 -6.07 -4.14
CA LEU A 34 19.53 -5.50 -3.39
C LEU A 34 18.83 -4.42 -4.22
N ARG A 35 17.49 -4.47 -4.31
CA ARG A 35 16.65 -3.48 -5.03
C ARG A 35 16.32 -2.24 -4.20
N SER A 36 16.71 -2.21 -2.94
CA SER A 36 16.57 -1.08 -2.03
C SER A 36 17.95 -0.56 -1.55
N GLU A 37 17.94 0.40 -0.63
CA GLU A 37 19.13 0.96 0.03
C GLU A 37 19.16 0.47 1.48
N LEU A 38 20.28 -0.09 1.94
CA LEU A 38 20.42 -0.66 3.29
C LEU A 38 20.17 0.36 4.39
N LEU A 39 20.54 1.62 4.16
CA LEU A 39 20.24 2.71 5.08
C LEU A 39 18.73 2.81 5.36
N MET A 40 17.94 2.75 4.29
CA MET A 40 16.48 2.86 4.37
C MET A 40 15.86 1.59 4.95
N GLU A 41 16.46 0.43 4.68
CA GLU A 41 16.07 -0.83 5.32
C GLU A 41 16.27 -0.81 6.84
N ALA A 42 17.42 -0.33 7.30
CA ALA A 42 17.70 -0.16 8.72
C ALA A 42 16.74 0.85 9.37
N LEU A 43 16.39 1.92 8.65
CA LEU A 43 15.49 2.96 9.14
C LEU A 43 14.06 2.43 9.39
N PHE A 44 13.55 1.60 8.48
CA PHE A 44 12.18 1.11 8.50
C PHE A 44 12.03 -0.32 9.05
N SER A 45 13.10 -0.94 9.55
CA SER A 45 13.00 -2.24 10.21
C SER A 45 12.27 -2.17 11.55
N ALA A 46 12.40 -1.05 12.28
CA ALA A 46 11.73 -0.84 13.57
C ALA A 46 11.33 0.64 13.81
N PRO A 47 10.40 1.20 13.01
CA PRO A 47 10.07 2.63 13.03
C PRO A 47 9.58 3.13 14.40
N ALA A 48 8.83 2.32 15.15
CA ALA A 48 8.36 2.65 16.49
C ALA A 48 9.50 2.75 17.53
N ARG A 49 10.46 1.81 17.51
CA ARG A 49 11.66 1.84 18.37
C ARG A 49 12.51 3.08 18.04
N MET A 50 12.58 3.42 16.77
CA MET A 50 13.35 4.57 16.30
C MET A 50 12.73 5.90 16.75
N LEU A 51 11.43 6.10 16.56
CA LEU A 51 10.71 7.29 17.05
C LEU A 51 10.81 7.46 18.57
N ALA A 52 10.71 6.37 19.33
CA ALA A 52 10.85 6.40 20.79
C ALA A 52 12.23 6.89 21.25
N ARG A 53 13.30 6.52 20.53
CA ARG A 53 14.68 6.97 20.82
C ARG A 53 14.88 8.46 20.54
N PHE A 54 14.23 9.01 19.52
CA PHE A 54 14.24 10.46 19.26
C PHE A 54 13.43 11.25 20.28
N GLY A 55 12.35 10.67 20.82
CA GLY A 55 11.53 11.31 21.85
C GLY A 55 12.18 11.36 23.24
N ALA A 56 13.16 10.50 23.52
CA ALA A 56 13.78 10.33 24.84
C ALA A 56 14.98 11.27 25.14
N GLY A 57 15.23 12.28 24.31
CA GLY A 57 16.17 13.37 24.62
C GLY A 57 17.46 13.35 23.79
N GLY A 58 17.60 14.42 23.00
CA GLY A 58 18.79 14.73 22.19
C GLY A 58 18.53 14.60 20.70
N ARG A 59 18.75 15.68 19.93
CA ARG A 59 18.87 15.60 18.46
C ARG A 59 20.12 14.78 18.17
N PRO A 60 20.04 13.51 17.75
CA PRO A 60 21.23 12.75 17.46
C PRO A 60 21.85 13.35 16.21
N GLY A 61 23.13 13.72 16.28
CA GLY A 61 23.88 14.08 15.08
C GLY A 61 23.89 12.91 14.08
N MET A 62 24.23 13.18 12.82
CA MET A 62 24.26 12.17 11.76
C MET A 62 25.10 10.92 12.14
N ALA A 63 26.16 11.11 12.93
CA ALA A 63 27.01 10.03 13.44
C ALA A 63 26.28 9.08 14.43
N ALA A 64 25.47 9.64 15.34
CA ALA A 64 24.70 8.84 16.29
C ALA A 64 23.57 8.07 15.56
N LEU A 65 22.98 8.68 14.54
CA LEU A 65 22.01 8.02 13.68
C LEU A 65 22.63 6.82 12.94
N THR A 66 23.83 6.97 12.39
CA THR A 66 24.52 5.87 11.70
C THR A 66 24.87 4.71 12.62
N ASP A 67 25.29 4.96 13.86
CA ASP A 67 25.57 3.88 14.83
C ASP A 67 24.28 3.14 15.24
N ILE A 68 23.18 3.88 15.46
CA ILE A 68 21.86 3.28 15.72
C ILE A 68 21.42 2.38 14.56
N LEU A 69 21.57 2.86 13.33
CA LEU A 69 21.17 2.12 12.13
C LEU A 69 22.08 0.92 11.86
N ALA A 70 23.36 1.00 12.18
CA ALA A 70 24.30 -0.13 12.05
C ALA A 70 23.97 -1.31 12.99
N ARG A 71 23.22 -1.05 14.06
CA ARG A 71 22.75 -2.04 15.04
C ARG A 71 21.29 -2.43 14.85
N ALA A 72 20.63 -1.95 13.79
CA ALA A 72 19.23 -2.25 13.54
C ALA A 72 19.06 -3.73 13.17
N GLU A 73 18.08 -4.41 13.77
CA GLU A 73 17.76 -5.79 13.35
C GLU A 73 17.05 -5.73 11.99
N ILE A 74 17.72 -6.18 10.94
CA ILE A 74 17.14 -6.32 9.60
C ILE A 74 16.87 -7.80 9.36
N ASP A 75 15.65 -8.11 8.93
CA ASP A 75 15.33 -9.44 8.44
C ASP A 75 15.87 -9.61 7.02
N TYR A 76 17.01 -10.29 6.91
CA TYR A 76 17.67 -10.54 5.64
C TYR A 76 16.85 -11.45 4.72
N ALA A 77 16.01 -12.35 5.25
CA ALA A 77 15.29 -13.33 4.44
C ALA A 77 14.24 -12.71 3.50
N HIS A 78 13.65 -11.59 3.91
CA HIS A 78 12.57 -10.94 3.17
C HIS A 78 13.01 -9.64 2.48
N LEU A 79 14.32 -9.36 2.40
CA LEU A 79 14.83 -8.23 1.64
C LEU A 79 14.49 -8.36 0.14
N PRO A 80 14.30 -7.22 -0.57
CA PRO A 80 13.95 -7.21 -1.98
C PRO A 80 15.17 -7.50 -2.84
N TYR A 81 15.59 -8.76 -2.90
CA TYR A 81 16.69 -9.21 -3.75
C TYR A 81 16.30 -9.20 -5.23
N ASP A 82 17.27 -8.86 -6.08
CA ASP A 82 17.12 -8.99 -7.52
C ASP A 82 17.26 -10.46 -7.93
N SER A 83 16.21 -10.99 -8.57
CA SER A 83 16.15 -12.39 -8.97
C SER A 83 17.23 -12.76 -9.99
N ASP A 84 17.59 -11.86 -10.91
CA ASP A 84 18.59 -12.16 -11.93
C ASP A 84 19.98 -12.23 -11.30
N ALA A 85 20.32 -11.25 -10.45
CA ALA A 85 21.59 -11.24 -9.73
C ALA A 85 21.72 -12.45 -8.81
N LEU A 86 20.65 -12.81 -8.09
CA LEU A 86 20.64 -13.99 -7.21
C LEU A 86 20.80 -15.29 -8.01
N ASN A 87 20.10 -15.43 -9.14
CA ASN A 87 20.24 -16.61 -10.01
C ASN A 87 21.66 -16.73 -10.60
N GLN A 88 22.29 -15.61 -10.98
CA GLN A 88 23.67 -15.61 -11.43
C GLN A 88 24.64 -15.99 -10.31
N ALA A 89 24.42 -15.50 -9.09
CA ALA A 89 25.20 -15.88 -7.92
C ALA A 89 25.07 -17.38 -7.63
N LEU A 90 23.85 -17.92 -7.62
CA LEU A 90 23.62 -19.36 -7.41
C LEU A 90 24.28 -20.21 -8.50
N ALA A 91 24.23 -19.78 -9.77
CA ALA A 91 24.90 -20.46 -10.87
C ALA A 91 26.43 -20.42 -10.75
N ALA A 92 27.01 -19.31 -10.29
CA ALA A 92 28.44 -19.20 -10.00
C ALA A 92 28.87 -20.12 -8.87
N ARG A 93 28.11 -20.17 -7.78
CA ARG A 93 28.35 -21.09 -6.68
C ARG A 93 28.30 -22.55 -7.12
N ALA A 94 27.36 -22.92 -7.99
CA ALA A 94 27.28 -24.26 -8.56
C ALA A 94 28.50 -24.65 -9.41
N ARG A 95 29.24 -23.67 -9.95
CA ARG A 95 30.52 -23.87 -10.65
C ARG A 95 31.74 -23.89 -9.72
N GLY A 96 31.54 -23.80 -8.41
CA GLY A 96 32.61 -23.74 -7.41
C GLY A 96 33.29 -22.37 -7.31
N GLU A 97 32.65 -21.31 -7.83
CA GLU A 97 33.15 -19.94 -7.71
C GLU A 97 32.92 -19.41 -6.29
N LYS A 98 33.89 -18.65 -5.77
CA LYS A 98 33.70 -17.91 -4.51
C LYS A 98 32.96 -16.60 -4.77
N ILE A 99 32.04 -16.24 -3.89
CA ILE A 99 31.15 -15.08 -4.06
C ILE A 99 31.40 -14.08 -2.94
N TYR A 100 31.72 -12.84 -3.31
CA TYR A 100 31.92 -11.74 -2.37
C TYR A 100 30.97 -10.58 -2.66
N LEU A 101 30.40 -10.00 -1.61
CA LEU A 101 29.58 -8.80 -1.71
C LEU A 101 30.43 -7.53 -1.59
N VAL A 102 30.18 -6.55 -2.45
CA VAL A 102 30.75 -5.21 -2.30
C VAL A 102 29.75 -4.34 -1.54
N ALA A 103 30.18 -3.80 -0.40
CA ALA A 103 29.35 -2.91 0.39
C ALA A 103 30.07 -1.60 0.70
N HIS A 104 29.47 -0.48 0.29
CA HIS A 104 30.01 0.86 0.56
C HIS A 104 29.85 1.28 2.03
N ARG A 105 28.83 0.77 2.71
CA ARG A 105 28.41 1.15 4.06
C ARG A 105 27.77 -0.06 4.75
N PHE A 106 27.64 0.01 6.08
CA PHE A 106 26.98 -1.03 6.89
C PHE A 106 27.57 -2.43 6.67
N ALA A 107 28.91 -2.56 6.75
CA ALA A 107 29.62 -3.82 6.53
C ALA A 107 29.08 -4.98 7.39
N HIS A 108 28.62 -4.69 8.61
CA HIS A 108 27.96 -5.68 9.47
C HIS A 108 26.68 -6.27 8.85
N HIS A 109 25.79 -5.44 8.27
CA HIS A 109 24.59 -5.93 7.57
C HIS A 109 24.94 -6.65 6.28
N ALA A 110 25.93 -6.15 5.53
CA ALA A 110 26.42 -6.84 4.34
C ALA A 110 26.96 -8.24 4.69
N ALA A 111 27.69 -8.38 5.79
CA ALA A 111 28.21 -9.66 6.26
C ALA A 111 27.08 -10.59 6.70
N GLY A 112 26.07 -10.06 7.38
CA GLY A 112 24.85 -10.80 7.72
C GLY A 112 24.10 -11.31 6.49
N ILE A 113 23.99 -10.49 5.43
CA ILE A 113 23.38 -10.89 4.15
C ILE A 113 24.23 -11.95 3.44
N ALA A 114 25.55 -11.77 3.37
CA ALA A 114 26.45 -12.77 2.80
C ALA A 114 26.31 -14.12 3.52
N ALA A 115 26.35 -14.12 4.85
CA ALA A 115 26.17 -15.33 5.65
C ALA A 115 24.80 -15.98 5.43
N HIS A 116 23.73 -15.18 5.38
CA HIS A 116 22.37 -15.67 5.11
C HIS A 116 22.22 -16.34 3.74
N LEU A 117 22.82 -15.76 2.70
CA LEU A 117 22.80 -16.28 1.33
C LEU A 117 23.85 -17.39 1.09
N GLY A 118 24.75 -17.61 2.05
CA GLY A 118 25.86 -18.56 1.95
C GLY A 118 26.95 -18.12 0.96
N PHE A 119 27.27 -16.83 0.92
CA PHE A 119 28.38 -16.24 0.20
C PHE A 119 29.65 -16.20 1.07
N ASP A 120 30.82 -16.13 0.44
CA ASP A 120 32.14 -16.30 1.08
C ASP A 120 32.61 -15.07 1.88
N GLY A 121 32.02 -13.89 1.66
CA GLY A 121 32.31 -12.73 2.47
C GLY A 121 31.89 -11.39 1.88
N VAL A 122 32.45 -10.32 2.44
CA VAL A 122 32.23 -8.93 2.04
C VAL A 122 33.57 -8.26 1.83
N VAL A 123 33.64 -7.37 0.84
CA VAL A 123 34.85 -6.62 0.50
C VAL A 123 34.48 -5.14 0.38
N ALA A 124 35.35 -4.25 0.88
CA ALA A 124 35.12 -2.83 0.71
C ALA A 124 35.51 -2.39 -0.73
N PRO A 125 34.83 -1.39 -1.30
CA PRO A 125 35.20 -0.82 -2.60
C PRO A 125 36.65 -0.30 -2.64
N ALA A 126 37.18 0.17 -1.50
CA ALA A 126 38.56 0.64 -1.37
C ALA A 126 39.56 -0.52 -1.55
N ASP A 127 39.30 -1.67 -0.94
CA ASP A 127 40.16 -2.88 -1.03
C ASP A 127 40.18 -3.44 -2.47
N LEU A 128 39.01 -3.38 -3.13
CA LEU A 128 38.87 -3.65 -4.57
C LEU A 128 39.58 -2.65 -5.47
N ALA A 129 39.93 -1.46 -4.99
CA ALA A 129 40.72 -0.49 -5.73
C ALA A 129 42.23 -0.71 -5.48
N THR A 130 42.64 -0.85 -4.22
CA THR A 130 44.05 -0.93 -3.79
C THR A 130 44.73 -2.27 -4.04
N GLY A 131 44.00 -3.37 -3.99
CA GLY A 131 44.55 -4.72 -4.24
C GLY A 131 44.66 -5.58 -3.01
N ASP A 132 44.27 -5.04 -1.86
CA ASP A 132 44.29 -5.71 -0.57
C ASP A 132 43.09 -6.66 -0.43
N LEU A 133 43.08 -7.69 -1.28
CA LEU A 133 41.99 -8.66 -1.38
C LEU A 133 42.43 -10.00 -0.81
N PRO A 134 41.49 -10.78 -0.22
CA PRO A 134 41.79 -12.13 0.25
C PRO A 134 41.99 -13.14 -0.91
N PHE A 135 42.12 -12.66 -2.16
CA PHE A 135 42.16 -13.47 -3.37
C PHE A 135 42.78 -12.75 -4.58
N ASP A 136 43.14 -13.53 -5.61
CA ASP A 136 43.77 -13.05 -6.85
C ASP A 136 42.78 -12.31 -7.78
N ARG A 137 43.21 -11.16 -8.32
CA ARG A 137 42.43 -10.29 -9.20
C ARG A 137 42.24 -10.83 -10.61
N ALA A 138 43.09 -11.75 -11.06
CA ALA A 138 43.10 -12.20 -12.45
C ALA A 138 41.80 -12.90 -12.91
N PHE A 139 40.95 -13.35 -11.96
CA PHE A 139 39.75 -14.15 -12.24
C PHE A 139 38.45 -13.58 -11.64
N ILE A 140 38.34 -12.25 -11.52
CA ILE A 140 37.14 -11.59 -11.00
C ILE A 140 36.11 -11.34 -12.11
N ALA A 141 34.96 -12.00 -12.01
CA ALA A 141 33.73 -11.57 -12.67
C ALA A 141 32.98 -10.58 -11.76
N ARG A 142 32.40 -9.51 -12.31
CA ARG A 142 31.68 -8.49 -11.53
C ARG A 142 30.24 -8.33 -12.00
N ILE A 143 29.31 -8.40 -11.06
CA ILE A 143 27.93 -7.93 -11.25
C ILE A 143 27.85 -6.53 -10.64
N SER A 144 27.97 -5.53 -11.49
CA SER A 144 27.92 -4.12 -11.11
C SER A 144 26.49 -3.64 -10.90
N ALA A 145 26.33 -2.57 -10.13
CA ALA A 145 25.05 -1.89 -10.01
C ALA A 145 24.46 -1.55 -11.39
N ARG A 146 23.24 -2.03 -11.67
CA ARG A 146 22.50 -1.60 -12.87
C ARG A 146 22.06 -0.16 -12.63
N SER A 147 22.13 0.70 -13.66
CA SER A 147 21.47 1.99 -13.59
C SER A 147 19.97 1.72 -13.40
N ARG A 148 19.45 1.95 -12.20
CA ARG A 148 18.01 1.77 -11.96
C ARG A 148 17.31 2.82 -12.80
N GLY A 149 16.67 2.38 -13.88
CA GLY A 149 15.78 3.23 -14.66
C GLY A 149 14.74 3.87 -13.74
N ARG A 150 14.31 5.10 -14.06
CA ARG A 150 13.25 5.76 -13.28
C ARG A 150 12.05 4.83 -13.16
N ALA A 151 11.47 4.74 -11.96
CA ALA A 151 10.29 3.93 -11.73
C ALA A 151 9.20 4.29 -12.74
N SER A 152 8.61 3.28 -13.36
CA SER A 152 7.62 3.49 -14.41
C SER A 152 6.42 4.28 -13.90
N LEU A 153 5.73 5.02 -14.78
CA LEU A 153 4.48 5.71 -14.43
C LEU A 153 3.43 4.74 -13.86
N LYS A 154 3.41 3.49 -14.33
CA LYS A 154 2.54 2.44 -13.81
C LYS A 154 2.90 2.07 -12.37
N THR A 155 4.19 2.00 -12.03
CA THR A 155 4.68 1.76 -10.67
C THR A 155 4.23 2.88 -9.74
N TRP A 156 4.39 4.15 -10.17
CA TRP A 156 3.90 5.31 -9.43
C TRP A 156 2.40 5.30 -9.24
N ALA A 157 1.61 5.06 -10.30
CA ALA A 157 0.16 5.00 -10.21
C ALA A 157 -0.33 3.91 -9.24
N LYS A 158 0.36 2.76 -9.19
CA LYS A 158 0.11 1.69 -8.23
C LYS A 158 0.47 2.10 -6.81
N ALA A 159 1.62 2.75 -6.62
CA ALA A 159 2.12 3.22 -5.32
C ALA A 159 1.23 4.33 -4.72
N LEU A 160 0.81 5.30 -5.54
CA LEU A 160 -0.14 6.35 -5.17
C LEU A 160 -1.57 5.83 -5.01
N ARG A 161 -1.84 4.60 -5.46
CA ARG A 161 -3.15 3.94 -5.43
C ARG A 161 -4.23 4.75 -6.15
N VAL A 162 -3.93 5.21 -7.37
CA VAL A 162 -4.85 6.00 -8.21
C VAL A 162 -6.23 5.32 -8.37
N TYR A 163 -6.27 3.99 -8.42
CA TYR A 163 -7.53 3.24 -8.48
C TYR A 163 -8.44 3.46 -7.26
N GLN A 164 -7.91 3.89 -6.10
CA GLN A 164 -8.70 4.23 -4.91
C GLN A 164 -9.28 5.65 -4.94
N TYR A 165 -8.89 6.48 -5.91
CA TYR A 165 -9.46 7.83 -6.07
C TYR A 165 -10.97 7.79 -6.35
N ALA A 166 -11.50 6.63 -6.79
CA ALA A 166 -12.93 6.37 -6.86
C ALA A 166 -13.67 6.76 -5.56
N LYS A 167 -13.05 6.59 -4.39
CA LYS A 167 -13.65 7.01 -3.10
C LYS A 167 -13.75 8.52 -2.96
N ASN A 168 -12.83 9.26 -3.56
CA ASN A 168 -12.83 10.72 -3.50
C ASN A 168 -13.88 11.33 -4.43
N THR A 169 -14.49 10.55 -5.32
CA THR A 169 -15.66 11.01 -6.09
C THR A 169 -16.84 11.43 -5.21
N LEU A 170 -16.87 10.99 -3.95
CA LEU A 170 -17.82 11.43 -2.93
C LEU A 170 -17.80 12.95 -2.68
N VAL A 171 -16.68 13.63 -2.99
CA VAL A 171 -16.58 15.09 -2.93
C VAL A 171 -17.55 15.79 -3.90
N PHE A 172 -17.98 15.12 -4.96
CA PHE A 172 -18.96 15.68 -5.90
C PHE A 172 -20.41 15.51 -5.45
N VAL A 173 -20.69 14.63 -4.48
CA VAL A 173 -22.06 14.30 -4.06
C VAL A 173 -22.86 15.55 -3.66
N PRO A 174 -22.36 16.47 -2.82
CA PRO A 174 -23.12 17.67 -2.43
C PRO A 174 -23.50 18.56 -3.61
N VAL A 175 -22.58 18.75 -4.57
CA VAL A 175 -22.81 19.58 -5.75
C VAL A 175 -23.91 18.99 -6.63
N ILE A 176 -23.90 17.67 -6.80
CA ILE A 176 -24.90 16.93 -7.56
C ILE A 176 -26.25 17.00 -6.84
N THR A 177 -26.31 16.68 -5.55
CA THR A 177 -27.56 16.63 -4.79
C THR A 177 -28.19 18.01 -4.54
N ALA A 178 -27.40 19.08 -4.61
CA ALA A 178 -27.89 20.45 -4.51
C ALA A 178 -28.22 21.07 -5.89
N HIS A 179 -28.11 20.30 -6.97
CA HIS A 179 -28.33 20.74 -8.36
C HIS A 179 -27.45 21.93 -8.78
N GLN A 180 -26.29 22.15 -8.13
CA GLN A 180 -25.39 23.26 -8.40
C GLN A 180 -24.34 22.93 -9.46
N LEU A 181 -24.78 22.54 -10.67
CA LEU A 181 -23.90 22.07 -11.75
C LEU A 181 -23.24 23.20 -12.57
N ASN A 182 -23.01 24.36 -11.97
CA ASN A 182 -22.34 25.48 -12.63
C ASN A 182 -20.81 25.26 -12.68
N PHE A 183 -20.12 25.94 -13.61
CA PHE A 183 -18.68 25.78 -13.82
C PHE A 183 -17.84 26.09 -12.58
N ALA A 184 -18.26 27.05 -11.74
CA ALA A 184 -17.53 27.42 -10.54
C ALA A 184 -17.60 26.31 -9.47
N SER A 185 -18.81 25.82 -9.16
CA SER A 185 -19.03 24.73 -8.20
C SER A 185 -18.35 23.42 -8.66
N LEU A 186 -18.42 23.09 -9.95
CA LEU A 186 -17.71 21.94 -10.52
C LEU A 186 -16.19 22.11 -10.47
N GLY A 187 -15.67 23.31 -10.75
CA GLY A 187 -14.25 23.64 -10.63
C GLY A 187 -13.74 23.47 -9.20
N SER A 188 -14.47 24.01 -8.21
CA SER A 188 -14.13 23.85 -6.80
C SER A 188 -14.20 22.40 -6.33
N ALA A 189 -15.20 21.63 -6.77
CA ALA A 189 -15.30 20.20 -6.47
C ALA A 189 -14.15 19.40 -7.09
N LEU A 190 -13.70 19.77 -8.31
CA LEU A 190 -12.53 19.17 -8.95
C LEU A 190 -11.25 19.48 -8.18
N LEU A 191 -11.04 20.74 -7.75
CA LEU A 191 -9.90 21.10 -6.90
C LEU A 191 -9.93 20.32 -5.58
N ALA A 192 -11.10 20.22 -4.94
CA ALA A 192 -11.28 19.44 -3.73
C ALA A 192 -10.95 17.95 -3.95
N PHE A 193 -11.39 17.37 -5.07
CA PHE A 193 -11.05 16.00 -5.46
C PHE A 193 -9.54 15.80 -5.64
N LEU A 194 -8.85 16.74 -6.28
CA LEU A 194 -7.39 16.69 -6.46
C LEU A 194 -6.66 16.80 -5.11
N ALA A 195 -7.08 17.72 -4.24
CA ALA A 195 -6.51 17.87 -2.89
C ALA A 195 -6.67 16.59 -2.05
N PHE A 196 -7.86 16.00 -2.02
CA PHE A 196 -8.12 14.73 -1.33
C PHE A 196 -7.31 13.57 -1.91
N SER A 197 -7.15 13.52 -3.22
CA SER A 197 -6.40 12.46 -3.91
C SER A 197 -4.90 12.55 -3.63
N ALA A 198 -4.33 13.75 -3.64
CA ALA A 198 -2.94 13.97 -3.25
C ALA A 198 -2.70 13.67 -1.76
N CYS A 199 -3.59 14.16 -0.87
CA CYS A 199 -3.52 13.89 0.56
C CYS A 199 -3.59 12.39 0.88
N ALA A 200 -4.56 11.68 0.29
CA ALA A 200 -4.71 10.23 0.45
C ALA A 200 -3.49 9.47 -0.08
N SER A 201 -2.92 9.88 -1.22
CA SER A 201 -1.71 9.26 -1.78
C SER A 201 -0.51 9.39 -0.86
N GLY A 202 -0.28 10.58 -0.29
CA GLY A 202 0.78 10.78 0.70
C GLY A 202 0.56 9.93 1.96
N ALA A 203 -0.67 9.82 2.45
CA ALA A 203 -1.02 8.94 3.57
C ALA A 203 -0.82 7.46 3.23
N TYR A 204 -1.12 7.02 2.02
CA TYR A 204 -0.88 5.64 1.57
C TYR A 204 0.60 5.31 1.44
N LEU A 205 1.41 6.21 0.87
CA LEU A 205 2.86 6.03 0.81
C LEU A 205 3.46 5.97 2.22
N MET A 206 3.06 6.88 3.12
CA MET A 206 3.49 6.86 4.52
C MET A 206 3.12 5.54 5.20
N ASN A 207 1.89 5.05 5.01
CA ASN A 207 1.47 3.78 5.58
C ASN A 207 2.28 2.60 5.03
N ASP A 208 2.57 2.57 3.73
CA ASP A 208 3.36 1.50 3.11
C ASP A 208 4.83 1.52 3.56
N LEU A 209 5.36 2.68 3.98
CA LEU A 209 6.68 2.77 4.63
C LEU A 209 6.65 2.25 6.07
N LEU A 210 5.62 2.59 6.85
CA LEU A 210 5.48 2.11 8.22
C LEU A 210 5.21 0.60 8.31
N ASP A 211 4.48 0.06 7.32
CA ASP A 211 4.16 -1.36 7.22
C ASP A 211 5.18 -2.14 6.37
N LEU A 212 6.33 -1.56 6.00
CA LEU A 212 7.28 -2.14 5.02
C LEU A 212 7.71 -3.58 5.36
N SER A 213 8.11 -3.82 6.61
CA SER A 213 8.54 -5.15 7.07
C SER A 213 7.37 -6.15 7.07
N VAL A 214 6.20 -5.71 7.54
CA VAL A 214 4.97 -6.53 7.58
C VAL A 214 4.49 -6.88 6.17
N ASP A 215 4.55 -5.93 5.24
CA ASP A 215 4.10 -6.10 3.87
C ASP A 215 4.95 -7.12 3.12
N ARG A 216 6.25 -7.23 3.42
CA ARG A 216 7.14 -8.23 2.80
C ARG A 216 6.86 -9.67 3.22
N HIS A 217 6.40 -9.87 4.45
CA HIS A 217 5.97 -11.18 4.95
C HIS A 217 4.60 -11.59 4.41
N HIS A 218 3.83 -10.63 3.89
CA HIS A 218 2.46 -10.88 3.46
C HIS A 218 2.41 -11.53 2.07
N PRO A 219 1.61 -12.60 1.86
CA PRO A 219 1.54 -13.34 0.59
C PRO A 219 1.33 -12.46 -0.65
N THR A 220 0.38 -11.52 -0.57
CA THR A 220 0.06 -10.60 -1.69
C THR A 220 0.69 -9.21 -1.58
N LYS A 221 0.83 -8.63 -0.38
CA LYS A 221 1.35 -7.26 -0.19
C LYS A 221 2.86 -7.15 -0.41
N ARG A 222 3.59 -8.27 -0.43
CA ARG A 222 5.02 -8.29 -0.81
C ARG A 222 5.28 -7.75 -2.21
N HIS A 223 4.27 -7.74 -3.08
CA HIS A 223 4.32 -7.19 -4.44
C HIS A 223 3.92 -5.70 -4.51
N ARG A 224 3.79 -5.01 -3.37
CA ARG A 224 3.68 -3.54 -3.35
C ARG A 224 5.01 -2.94 -3.80
N ALA A 225 4.94 -1.79 -4.47
CA ALA A 225 6.10 -1.18 -5.12
C ALA A 225 7.27 -0.90 -4.14
N LEU A 226 6.96 -0.47 -2.91
CA LEU A 226 7.98 -0.25 -1.87
C LEU A 226 8.52 -1.56 -1.28
N ALA A 227 7.64 -2.51 -0.96
CA ALA A 227 8.01 -3.80 -0.39
C ALA A 227 8.90 -4.63 -1.34
N ALA A 228 8.57 -4.62 -2.64
CA ALA A 228 9.30 -5.31 -3.70
C ALA A 228 10.57 -4.58 -4.17
N GLY A 229 10.78 -3.33 -3.76
CA GLY A 229 11.90 -2.50 -4.23
C GLY A 229 11.73 -1.94 -5.65
N ASP A 230 10.53 -2.00 -6.24
CA ASP A 230 10.25 -1.42 -7.56
C ASP A 230 10.22 0.12 -7.55
N LEU A 231 9.91 0.71 -6.38
CA LEU A 231 9.97 2.15 -6.13
C LEU A 231 11.02 2.41 -5.05
N PRO A 232 12.04 3.26 -5.31
CA PRO A 232 13.01 3.63 -4.29
C PRO A 232 12.35 4.30 -3.08
N ILE A 233 12.73 3.87 -1.88
CA ILE A 233 12.20 4.41 -0.62
C ILE A 233 12.47 5.92 -0.52
N SER A 234 13.65 6.37 -0.96
CA SER A 234 14.03 7.78 -1.02
C SER A 234 13.08 8.63 -1.87
N SER A 235 12.60 8.09 -3.00
CA SER A 235 11.61 8.75 -3.86
C SER A 235 10.23 8.85 -3.21
N ALA A 236 9.81 7.84 -2.45
CA ALA A 236 8.56 7.92 -1.69
C ALA A 236 8.66 8.93 -0.54
N LEU A 237 9.80 9.00 0.14
CA LEU A 237 10.04 9.95 1.23
C LEU A 237 9.99 11.41 0.77
N SER A 238 10.44 11.72 -0.44
CA SER A 238 10.31 13.05 -1.04
C SER A 238 8.90 13.31 -1.60
N ALA A 239 8.23 12.28 -2.13
CA ALA A 239 6.87 12.41 -2.67
C ALA A 239 5.81 12.70 -1.61
N ILE A 240 5.91 12.12 -0.40
CA ILE A 240 4.94 12.34 0.68
C ILE A 240 4.76 13.84 1.01
N PRO A 241 5.81 14.59 1.41
CA PRO A 241 5.66 16.01 1.71
C PRO A 241 5.28 16.82 0.49
N ALA A 242 5.77 16.48 -0.71
CA ALA A 242 5.38 17.17 -1.94
C ALA A 242 3.87 17.04 -2.22
N LEU A 243 3.30 15.85 -2.04
CA LEU A 243 1.86 15.60 -2.20
C LEU A 243 1.02 16.32 -1.15
N TRP A 244 1.47 16.35 0.10
CA TRP A 244 0.77 17.07 1.17
C TRP A 244 0.85 18.59 1.00
N LEU A 245 2.02 19.13 0.63
CA LEU A 245 2.16 20.54 0.30
C LEU A 245 1.29 20.94 -0.89
N PHE A 246 1.22 20.10 -1.93
CA PHE A 246 0.31 20.30 -3.05
C PHE A 246 -1.16 20.29 -2.61
N ALA A 247 -1.56 19.35 -1.76
CA ALA A 247 -2.92 19.29 -1.23
C ALA A 247 -3.26 20.53 -0.37
N VAL A 248 -2.32 21.01 0.45
CA VAL A 248 -2.48 22.24 1.23
C VAL A 248 -2.58 23.47 0.33
N ALA A 249 -1.72 23.58 -0.68
CA ALA A 249 -1.75 24.69 -1.63
C ALA A 249 -3.10 24.80 -2.33
N ILE A 250 -3.63 23.69 -2.85
CA ILE A 250 -4.97 23.66 -3.46
C ILE A 250 -6.04 24.03 -2.43
N SER A 251 -5.95 23.49 -1.21
CA SER A 251 -6.93 23.74 -0.16
C SER A 251 -7.04 25.22 0.21
N LEU A 252 -5.90 25.92 0.24
CA LEU A 252 -5.84 27.36 0.49
C LEU A 252 -6.48 28.19 -0.63
N CYS A 253 -6.48 27.70 -1.87
CA CYS A 253 -7.21 28.32 -2.98
C CYS A 253 -8.74 28.15 -2.88
N ILE A 254 -9.22 27.19 -2.08
CA ILE A 254 -10.65 26.93 -1.89
C ILE A 254 -11.18 27.73 -0.69
N SER A 255 -10.76 27.37 0.53
CA SER A 255 -11.09 28.10 1.76
C SER A 255 -10.28 27.59 2.97
N PRO A 256 -10.07 28.42 4.01
CA PRO A 256 -9.45 27.97 5.26
C PRO A 256 -10.25 26.85 5.96
N LEU A 257 -11.58 26.88 5.85
CA LEU A 257 -12.45 25.83 6.39
C LEU A 257 -12.20 24.49 5.68
N PHE A 258 -12.05 24.49 4.35
CA PHE A 258 -11.72 23.30 3.59
C PHE A 258 -10.37 22.70 4.03
N LEU A 259 -9.35 23.54 4.27
CA LEU A 259 -8.07 23.09 4.82
C LEU A 259 -8.25 22.41 6.18
N GLY A 260 -9.10 22.94 7.06
CA GLY A 260 -9.47 22.32 8.33
C GLY A 260 -10.09 20.92 8.15
N VAL A 261 -11.01 20.77 7.21
CA VAL A 261 -11.63 19.46 6.89
C VAL A 261 -10.59 18.47 6.34
N LEU A 262 -9.70 18.90 5.44
CA LEU A 262 -8.63 18.07 4.92
C LEU A 262 -7.64 17.66 6.02
N GLY A 263 -7.32 18.58 6.93
CA GLY A 263 -6.49 18.32 8.11
C GLY A 263 -7.12 17.27 9.04
N ALA A 264 -8.42 17.40 9.32
CA ALA A 264 -9.17 16.42 10.10
C ALA A 264 -9.21 15.04 9.40
N TYR A 265 -9.38 15.01 8.08
CA TYR A 265 -9.31 13.79 7.28
C TYR A 265 -7.93 13.12 7.39
N LEU A 266 -6.84 13.88 7.23
CA LEU A 266 -5.48 13.35 7.33
C LEU A 266 -5.18 12.83 8.75
N ALA A 267 -5.50 13.62 9.78
CA ALA A 267 -5.33 13.23 11.18
C ALA A 267 -6.10 11.94 11.51
N THR A 268 -7.36 11.85 11.09
CA THR A 268 -8.20 10.66 11.28
C THR A 268 -7.64 9.45 10.52
N THR A 269 -7.12 9.65 9.30
CA THR A 269 -6.51 8.58 8.50
C THR A 269 -5.25 8.02 9.18
N ILE A 270 -4.39 8.90 9.70
CA ILE A 270 -3.18 8.51 10.45
C ILE A 270 -3.58 7.80 11.75
N ALA A 271 -4.49 8.38 12.54
CA ALA A 271 -4.99 7.78 13.77
C ALA A 271 -5.61 6.39 13.54
N TYR A 272 -6.35 6.23 12.43
CA TYR A 272 -6.90 4.95 12.00
C TYR A 272 -5.81 3.92 11.76
N SER A 273 -4.78 4.26 10.97
CA SER A 273 -3.69 3.35 10.65
C SER A 273 -2.88 2.92 11.87
N LEU A 274 -2.66 3.82 12.84
CA LEU A 274 -1.83 3.55 14.01
C LEU A 274 -2.60 2.81 15.12
N VAL A 275 -3.79 3.29 15.48
CA VAL A 275 -4.48 2.88 16.71
C VAL A 275 -5.94 2.48 16.48
N LEU A 276 -6.75 3.30 15.80
CA LEU A 276 -8.21 3.12 15.82
C LEU A 276 -8.65 1.83 15.14
N LYS A 277 -7.93 1.34 14.12
CA LYS A 277 -8.24 0.07 13.45
C LYS A 277 -8.22 -1.15 14.38
N ARG A 278 -7.53 -1.05 15.52
CA ARG A 278 -7.36 -2.13 16.51
C ARG A 278 -8.53 -2.23 17.48
N LYS A 279 -9.36 -1.20 17.60
CA LYS A 279 -10.50 -1.15 18.54
C LYS A 279 -11.77 -1.64 17.84
N MET A 280 -12.48 -2.58 18.47
CA MET A 280 -13.75 -3.13 17.97
C MET A 280 -14.78 -2.02 17.72
N LEU A 281 -15.49 -2.09 16.60
CA LEU A 281 -16.48 -1.12 16.07
C LEU A 281 -15.98 0.31 15.82
N VAL A 282 -14.97 0.78 16.53
CA VAL A 282 -14.35 2.10 16.31
C VAL A 282 -13.78 2.18 14.89
N ASP A 283 -13.24 1.09 14.36
CA ASP A 283 -12.76 1.03 12.99
C ASP A 283 -13.88 1.27 11.96
N ILE A 284 -15.06 0.69 12.17
CA ILE A 284 -16.26 0.88 11.33
C ILE A 284 -16.74 2.33 11.39
N VAL A 285 -16.90 2.88 12.60
CA VAL A 285 -17.30 4.28 12.80
C VAL A 285 -16.31 5.23 12.15
N THR A 286 -15.01 4.95 12.30
CA THR A 286 -13.94 5.76 11.69
C THR A 286 -13.98 5.69 10.17
N LEU A 287 -14.19 4.50 9.57
CA LEU A 287 -14.32 4.37 8.13
C LEU A 287 -15.53 5.12 7.59
N ALA A 288 -16.70 4.99 8.24
CA ALA A 288 -17.89 5.75 7.88
C ALA A 288 -17.67 7.26 8.00
N GLY A 289 -17.00 7.71 9.06
CA GLY A 289 -16.60 9.09 9.26
C GLY A 289 -15.65 9.61 8.16
N LEU A 290 -14.65 8.82 7.76
CA LEU A 290 -13.73 9.20 6.67
C LEU A 290 -14.45 9.35 5.32
N TYR A 291 -15.46 8.54 5.04
CA TYR A 291 -16.29 8.73 3.84
C TYR A 291 -17.17 9.98 3.96
N SER A 292 -17.77 10.19 5.12
CA SER A 292 -18.60 11.38 5.40
C SER A 292 -17.78 12.67 5.30
N LEU A 293 -16.52 12.68 5.76
CA LEU A 293 -15.61 13.82 5.64
C LEU A 293 -15.36 14.23 4.19
N ARG A 294 -15.38 13.30 3.23
CA ARG A 294 -15.26 13.63 1.79
C ARG A 294 -16.49 14.38 1.30
N ILE A 295 -17.68 13.98 1.74
CA ILE A 295 -18.94 14.66 1.40
C ILE A 295 -18.95 16.05 2.05
N ILE A 296 -18.58 16.16 3.33
CA ILE A 296 -18.46 17.45 4.02
C ILE A 296 -17.46 18.35 3.29
N ALA A 297 -16.31 17.83 2.87
CA ALA A 297 -15.33 18.59 2.12
C ALA A 297 -15.86 19.08 0.76
N GLY A 298 -16.64 18.26 0.06
CA GLY A 298 -17.32 18.66 -1.17
C GLY A 298 -18.30 19.82 -0.94
N ALA A 299 -19.05 19.76 0.15
CA ALA A 299 -20.02 20.79 0.50
C ALA A 299 -19.33 22.11 0.86
N VAL A 300 -18.30 22.05 1.71
CA VAL A 300 -17.47 23.20 2.06
C VAL A 300 -16.76 23.78 0.83
N GLY A 301 -16.23 22.92 -0.05
CA GLY A 301 -15.49 23.36 -1.23
C GLY A 301 -16.36 24.06 -2.27
N ALA A 302 -17.59 23.58 -2.45
CA ALA A 302 -18.54 24.15 -3.39
C ALA A 302 -19.51 25.18 -2.76
N ASN A 303 -19.32 25.52 -1.48
CA ASN A 303 -20.20 26.39 -0.71
C ASN A 303 -21.69 25.94 -0.73
N VAL A 304 -21.89 24.64 -0.59
CA VAL A 304 -23.21 24.00 -0.52
C VAL A 304 -23.57 23.76 0.94
N VAL A 305 -24.77 24.16 1.35
CA VAL A 305 -25.32 23.80 2.65
C VAL A 305 -25.66 22.32 2.66
N LEU A 306 -25.05 21.57 3.56
CA LEU A 306 -25.23 20.13 3.63
C LEU A 306 -26.54 19.77 4.32
N SER A 307 -27.35 18.93 3.68
CA SER A 307 -28.61 18.46 4.25
C SER A 307 -28.36 17.46 5.39
N GLU A 308 -29.09 17.62 6.51
CA GLU A 308 -29.10 16.66 7.61
C GLU A 308 -29.53 15.25 7.14
N TRP A 309 -30.50 15.18 6.21
CA TRP A 309 -30.93 13.93 5.58
C TRP A 309 -29.79 13.24 4.85
N LEU A 310 -28.99 14.00 4.10
CA LEU A 310 -27.83 13.46 3.38
C LEU A 310 -26.75 12.94 4.34
N LEU A 311 -26.50 13.65 5.44
CA LEU A 311 -25.55 13.21 6.47
C LEU A 311 -25.97 11.89 7.12
N ILE A 312 -27.22 11.79 7.58
CA ILE A 312 -27.72 10.57 8.23
C ILE A 312 -27.78 9.41 7.23
N PHE A 313 -28.26 9.66 6.01
CA PHE A 313 -28.29 8.66 4.95
C PHE A 313 -26.89 8.10 4.67
N THR A 314 -25.92 8.98 4.42
CA THR A 314 -24.54 8.59 4.08
C THR A 314 -23.82 7.89 5.23
N LEU A 315 -24.09 8.31 6.48
CA LEU A 315 -23.60 7.61 7.67
C LEU A 315 -24.02 6.13 7.66
N PHE A 316 -25.31 5.85 7.43
CA PHE A 316 -25.80 4.47 7.37
C PHE A 316 -25.27 3.71 6.13
N VAL A 317 -25.24 4.33 4.96
CA VAL A 317 -24.64 3.71 3.76
C VAL A 317 -23.21 3.27 4.03
N PHE A 318 -22.37 4.18 4.53
CA PHE A 318 -20.95 3.88 4.74
C PHE A 318 -20.68 2.97 5.93
N THR A 319 -21.53 2.99 6.95
CA THR A 319 -21.49 2.03 8.05
C THR A 319 -21.78 0.62 7.53
N SER A 320 -22.83 0.46 6.70
CA SER A 320 -23.14 -0.81 6.06
C SER A 320 -21.98 -1.31 5.18
N LEU A 321 -21.42 -0.46 4.32
CA LEU A 321 -20.28 -0.84 3.48
C LEU A 321 -19.02 -1.17 4.31
N ALA A 322 -18.76 -0.45 5.40
CA ALA A 322 -17.65 -0.76 6.30
C ALA A 322 -17.85 -2.12 6.98
N LEU A 323 -19.07 -2.42 7.44
CA LEU A 323 -19.43 -3.74 8.01
C LEU A 323 -19.31 -4.86 6.97
N ILE A 324 -19.80 -4.66 5.74
CA ILE A 324 -19.63 -5.63 4.63
C ILE A 324 -18.14 -5.90 4.40
N LYS A 325 -17.31 -4.85 4.43
CA LYS A 325 -15.85 -5.00 4.32
C LYS A 325 -15.26 -5.85 5.44
N ARG A 326 -15.82 -5.78 6.67
CA ARG A 326 -15.37 -6.61 7.80
C ARG A 326 -15.86 -8.04 7.65
N PHE A 327 -17.12 -8.21 7.27
CA PHE A 327 -17.73 -9.48 6.97
C PHE A 327 -16.92 -10.26 5.91
N SER A 328 -16.59 -9.64 4.77
CA SER A 328 -15.81 -10.30 3.71
C SER A 328 -14.43 -10.73 4.19
N GLU A 329 -13.75 -9.93 5.01
CA GLU A 329 -12.43 -10.28 5.56
C GLU A 329 -12.51 -11.48 6.51
N LEU A 330 -13.50 -11.50 7.42
CA LEU A 330 -13.68 -12.62 8.36
C LEU A 330 -14.16 -13.90 7.66
N SER A 331 -15.09 -13.78 6.71
CA SER A 331 -15.60 -14.91 5.92
C SER A 331 -14.50 -15.58 5.09
N MET A 332 -13.56 -14.79 4.56
CA MET A 332 -12.38 -15.34 3.89
C MET A 332 -11.47 -16.09 4.86
N ARG A 333 -11.16 -15.49 6.02
CA ARG A 333 -10.33 -16.16 7.05
C ARG A 333 -10.93 -17.48 7.52
N GLU A 334 -12.23 -17.49 7.79
CA GLU A 334 -12.98 -18.70 8.12
C GLU A 334 -12.83 -19.78 7.05
N SER A 335 -12.97 -19.41 5.77
CA SER A 335 -12.89 -20.35 4.65
C SER A 335 -11.52 -21.01 4.50
N VAL A 336 -10.44 -20.32 4.88
CA VAL A 336 -9.05 -20.79 4.78
C VAL A 336 -8.57 -21.38 6.12
N GLY A 337 -9.40 -21.37 7.17
CA GLY A 337 -9.01 -21.84 8.50
C GLY A 337 -7.92 -20.97 9.15
N LEU A 338 -7.86 -19.68 8.82
CA LEU A 338 -6.92 -18.73 9.41
C LEU A 338 -7.41 -18.29 10.79
N ALA A 339 -6.46 -18.07 11.70
CA ALA A 339 -6.73 -17.50 13.01
C ALA A 339 -7.34 -16.08 12.92
N ASP A 340 -7.88 -15.62 14.05
CA ASP A 340 -8.42 -14.28 14.22
C ASP A 340 -7.42 -13.20 13.79
N PRO A 341 -7.90 -12.03 13.29
CA PRO A 341 -7.03 -10.93 12.88
C PRO A 341 -6.19 -10.38 14.04
N SER A 342 -4.88 -10.61 14.00
CA SER A 342 -3.94 -10.10 15.01
C SER A 342 -3.86 -8.57 15.13
N ASN A 343 -4.35 -7.84 14.13
CA ASN A 343 -4.34 -6.38 14.07
C ASN A 343 -5.69 -5.73 14.39
N ARG A 344 -6.72 -6.52 14.75
CA ARG A 344 -8.08 -6.05 15.02
C ARG A 344 -8.77 -6.88 16.09
N ASP A 345 -9.58 -6.23 16.90
CA ASP A 345 -10.36 -6.89 17.95
C ASP A 345 -11.69 -7.43 17.37
N TYR A 346 -11.59 -8.44 16.51
CA TYR A 346 -12.73 -9.18 15.94
C TYR A 346 -12.43 -10.66 15.94
N ARG A 347 -13.45 -11.49 16.09
CA ARG A 347 -13.37 -12.94 16.03
C ARG A 347 -14.14 -13.47 14.84
N VAL A 348 -13.71 -14.62 14.29
CA VAL A 348 -14.47 -15.31 13.24
C VAL A 348 -15.91 -15.61 13.68
N THR A 349 -16.13 -15.85 14.97
CA THR A 349 -17.48 -16.08 15.56
C THR A 349 -18.42 -14.87 15.42
N ASP A 350 -17.90 -13.67 15.23
CA ASP A 350 -18.70 -12.43 15.17
C ASP A 350 -19.38 -12.24 13.79
N LEU A 351 -19.10 -13.12 12.83
CA LEU A 351 -19.51 -13.01 11.42
C LEU A 351 -21.03 -12.78 11.26
N HIS A 352 -21.85 -13.52 12.00
CA HIS A 352 -23.31 -13.40 11.96
C HIS A 352 -23.80 -12.06 12.54
N VAL A 353 -23.18 -11.60 13.63
CA VAL A 353 -23.51 -10.30 14.25
C VAL A 353 -23.14 -9.16 13.30
N ILE A 354 -21.96 -9.23 12.68
CA ILE A 354 -21.51 -8.22 11.71
C ILE A 354 -22.44 -8.20 10.48
N ALA A 355 -22.87 -9.36 9.99
CA ALA A 355 -23.85 -9.45 8.90
C ALA A 355 -25.18 -8.80 9.27
N ALA A 356 -25.70 -9.09 10.47
CA ALA A 356 -26.95 -8.51 10.97
C ALA A 356 -26.84 -6.98 11.12
N MET A 357 -25.73 -6.48 11.66
CA MET A 357 -25.47 -5.03 11.73
C MET A 357 -25.37 -4.39 10.34
N ALA A 358 -24.71 -5.06 9.38
CA ALA A 358 -24.57 -4.56 8.02
C ALA A 358 -25.94 -4.43 7.33
N ALA A 359 -26.79 -5.44 7.49
CA ALA A 359 -28.16 -5.45 6.99
C ALA A 359 -29.02 -4.39 7.68
N ALA A 360 -28.99 -4.28 9.01
CA ALA A 360 -29.72 -3.26 9.76
C ALA A 360 -29.31 -1.84 9.33
N SER A 361 -28.01 -1.60 9.16
CA SER A 361 -27.48 -0.32 8.69
C SER A 361 -27.95 0.01 7.26
N ALA A 362 -27.96 -0.97 6.36
CA ALA A 362 -28.51 -0.82 5.01
C ALA A 362 -30.00 -0.48 5.02
N MET A 363 -30.81 -1.22 5.80
CA MET A 363 -32.25 -0.97 5.90
C MET A 363 -32.56 0.38 6.53
N ASN A 364 -31.75 0.84 7.49
CA ASN A 364 -31.85 2.19 8.04
C ASN A 364 -31.53 3.25 6.98
N ALA A 365 -30.56 3.03 6.09
CA ALA A 365 -30.33 3.95 4.98
C ALA A 365 -31.55 4.07 4.06
N VAL A 366 -32.19 2.94 3.70
CA VAL A 366 -33.43 2.93 2.90
C VAL A 366 -34.57 3.62 3.64
N THR A 367 -34.71 3.38 4.94
CA THR A 367 -35.73 4.01 5.79
C THR A 367 -35.54 5.52 5.85
N VAL A 368 -34.32 5.99 6.11
CA VAL A 368 -33.98 7.43 6.14
C VAL A 368 -34.25 8.07 4.78
N PHE A 369 -33.91 7.39 3.68
CA PHE A 369 -34.24 7.88 2.34
C PHE A 369 -35.75 7.97 2.10
N SER A 370 -36.52 6.97 2.54
CA SER A 370 -37.99 6.99 2.45
C SER A 370 -38.62 8.13 3.25
N LEU A 371 -38.09 8.40 4.45
CA LEU A 371 -38.50 9.53 5.28
C LEU A 371 -38.13 10.87 4.62
N TYR A 372 -36.95 10.96 4.01
CA TYR A 372 -36.57 12.13 3.22
C TYR A 372 -37.55 12.39 2.08
N VAL A 373 -37.86 11.37 1.25
CA VAL A 373 -38.83 11.48 0.13
C VAL A 373 -40.22 11.93 0.62
N SER A 374 -40.61 11.53 1.82
CA SER A 374 -41.89 11.91 2.44
C SER A 374 -41.88 13.28 3.12
N SER A 375 -40.72 13.92 3.24
CA SER A 375 -40.57 15.19 3.94
C SER A 375 -40.86 16.39 3.04
N ALA A 376 -41.25 17.51 3.65
CA ALA A 376 -41.44 18.78 2.95
C ALA A 376 -40.14 19.35 2.35
N ALA A 377 -38.96 18.80 2.68
CA ALA A 377 -37.68 19.26 2.18
C ALA A 377 -37.44 18.91 0.69
N VAL A 378 -38.20 17.97 0.13
CA VAL A 378 -38.02 17.48 -1.25
C VAL A 378 -38.75 18.34 -2.27
N THR A 379 -39.94 18.85 -1.91
CA THR A 379 -40.82 19.61 -2.80
C THR A 379 -40.13 20.83 -3.44
N PRO A 380 -39.27 21.60 -2.75
CA PRO A 380 -38.56 22.72 -3.36
C PRO A 380 -37.45 22.32 -4.35
N LEU A 381 -36.95 21.08 -4.27
CA LEU A 381 -35.78 20.62 -5.02
C LEU A 381 -36.13 19.85 -6.29
N TYR A 382 -37.31 19.20 -6.33
CA TYR A 382 -37.69 18.27 -7.38
C TYR A 382 -39.07 18.61 -7.95
N SER A 383 -39.19 18.72 -9.28
CA SER A 383 -40.48 18.95 -9.95
C SER A 383 -41.40 17.74 -9.86
N ARG A 384 -40.83 16.52 -9.75
CA ARG A 384 -41.58 15.26 -9.68
C ARG A 384 -41.10 14.39 -8.50
N PRO A 385 -41.36 14.78 -7.23
CA PRO A 385 -40.88 14.05 -6.05
C PRO A 385 -41.30 12.59 -5.99
N TRP A 386 -42.47 12.25 -6.56
CA TRP A 386 -43.00 10.88 -6.56
C TRP A 386 -42.07 9.88 -7.24
N MET A 387 -41.24 10.33 -8.20
CA MET A 387 -40.28 9.47 -8.89
C MET A 387 -39.19 8.95 -7.96
N LEU A 388 -38.86 9.70 -6.90
CA LEU A 388 -37.84 9.29 -5.93
C LEU A 388 -38.24 8.03 -5.16
N TRP A 389 -39.53 7.70 -5.05
CA TRP A 389 -39.97 6.43 -4.47
C TRP A 389 -39.44 5.21 -5.22
N LEU A 390 -39.14 5.33 -6.52
CA LEU A 390 -38.54 4.25 -7.32
C LEU A 390 -37.10 3.94 -6.90
N LEU A 391 -36.42 4.83 -6.17
CA LEU A 391 -35.08 4.55 -5.64
C LEU A 391 -35.11 3.54 -4.48
N ASN A 392 -36.20 3.46 -3.72
CA ASN A 392 -36.33 2.53 -2.59
C ASN A 392 -36.12 1.05 -2.99
N PRO A 393 -36.87 0.48 -3.97
CA PRO A 393 -36.64 -0.90 -4.40
C PRO A 393 -35.24 -1.11 -5.00
N LEU A 394 -34.66 -0.10 -5.65
CA LEU A 394 -33.30 -0.17 -6.19
C LEU A 394 -32.23 -0.19 -5.08
N LEU A 395 -32.39 0.63 -4.04
CA LEU A 395 -31.51 0.62 -2.86
C LEU A 395 -31.62 -0.72 -2.10
N LEU A 396 -32.84 -1.23 -1.90
CA LEU A 396 -33.07 -2.55 -1.30
C LEU A 396 -32.37 -3.65 -2.09
N TYR A 397 -32.54 -3.65 -3.41
CA TYR A 397 -31.85 -4.60 -4.29
C TYR A 397 -30.33 -4.46 -4.20
N TRP A 398 -29.81 -3.23 -4.27
CA TRP A 398 -28.37 -2.98 -4.26
C TRP A 398 -27.70 -3.43 -2.95
N PHE A 399 -28.28 -3.06 -1.80
CA PHE A 399 -27.77 -3.49 -0.49
C PHE A 399 -27.93 -4.99 -0.28
N GLY A 400 -29.10 -5.55 -0.60
CA GLY A 400 -29.34 -6.99 -0.48
C GLY A 400 -28.38 -7.79 -1.35
N ARG A 401 -28.15 -7.35 -2.59
CA ARG A 401 -27.15 -7.97 -3.49
C ARG A 401 -25.75 -7.86 -2.93
N ALA A 402 -25.32 -6.68 -2.45
CA ALA A 402 -23.99 -6.51 -1.87
C ALA A 402 -23.73 -7.47 -0.70
N LEU A 403 -24.72 -7.63 0.19
CA LEU A 403 -24.66 -8.59 1.30
C LEU A 403 -24.61 -10.04 0.81
N MET A 404 -25.44 -10.41 -0.18
CA MET A 404 -25.43 -11.76 -0.75
C MET A 404 -24.10 -12.10 -1.43
N MET A 405 -23.51 -11.16 -2.17
CA MET A 405 -22.20 -11.35 -2.83
C MET A 405 -21.07 -11.45 -1.80
N ALA A 406 -21.14 -10.67 -0.72
CA ALA A 406 -20.20 -10.80 0.39
C ALA A 406 -20.34 -12.15 1.10
N HIS A 407 -21.57 -12.59 1.37
CA HIS A 407 -21.88 -13.90 1.96
C HIS A 407 -21.36 -15.06 1.10
N ARG A 408 -21.53 -14.97 -0.23
CA ARG A 408 -21.00 -15.94 -1.21
C ARG A 408 -19.48 -15.88 -1.39
N ARG A 409 -18.78 -14.94 -0.75
CA ARG A 409 -17.34 -14.71 -0.90
C ARG A 409 -16.92 -14.33 -2.33
N GLU A 410 -17.86 -13.79 -3.11
CA GLU A 410 -17.65 -13.32 -4.49
C GLU A 410 -17.28 -11.82 -4.54
N MET A 411 -17.34 -11.15 -3.39
CA MET A 411 -17.04 -9.72 -3.27
C MET A 411 -15.60 -9.51 -2.79
N PRO A 412 -14.69 -8.98 -3.63
CA PRO A 412 -13.33 -8.66 -3.25
C PRO A 412 -13.27 -7.56 -2.16
N ASP A 413 -12.11 -7.45 -1.51
CA ASP A 413 -11.83 -6.71 -0.26
C ASP A 413 -12.43 -5.29 -0.08
N ASP A 414 -12.85 -4.58 -1.14
CA ASP A 414 -13.35 -3.20 -1.04
C ASP A 414 -14.74 -3.04 -1.71
N PRO A 415 -15.81 -2.86 -0.90
CA PRO A 415 -17.17 -2.74 -1.40
C PRO A 415 -17.43 -1.59 -2.37
N ILE A 416 -16.74 -0.48 -2.18
CA ILE A 416 -16.92 0.69 -3.04
C ILE A 416 -16.32 0.40 -4.42
N LEU A 417 -15.11 -0.15 -4.46
CA LEU A 417 -14.48 -0.53 -5.72
C LEU A 417 -15.23 -1.65 -6.43
N TYR A 418 -15.80 -2.59 -5.67
CA TYR A 418 -16.67 -3.63 -6.22
C TYR A 418 -17.88 -3.03 -6.94
N THR A 419 -18.51 -2.01 -6.37
CA THR A 419 -19.66 -1.32 -6.97
C THR A 419 -19.36 -0.77 -8.38
N PHE A 420 -18.14 -0.27 -8.60
CA PHE A 420 -17.71 0.24 -9.91
C PHE A 420 -17.34 -0.86 -10.91
N ARG A 421 -17.09 -2.09 -10.47
CA ARG A 421 -16.71 -3.22 -11.33
C ARG A 421 -17.89 -4.12 -11.67
N ASP A 422 -18.76 -4.39 -10.71
CA ASP A 422 -19.93 -5.24 -10.86
C ASP A 422 -20.94 -4.63 -11.84
N GLY A 423 -21.31 -5.40 -12.86
CA GLY A 423 -22.23 -4.96 -13.92
C GLY A 423 -23.62 -4.62 -13.36
N ALA A 424 -24.16 -5.49 -12.49
CA ALA A 424 -25.48 -5.28 -11.91
C ALA A 424 -25.52 -4.05 -10.97
N SER A 425 -24.47 -3.86 -10.17
CA SER A 425 -24.31 -2.65 -9.36
C SER A 425 -24.26 -1.38 -10.22
N ARG A 426 -23.47 -1.39 -11.31
CA ARG A 426 -23.42 -0.25 -12.24
C ARG A 426 -24.76 0.06 -12.88
N ILE A 427 -25.50 -0.96 -13.33
CA ILE A 427 -26.85 -0.79 -13.91
C ILE A 427 -27.80 -0.19 -12.87
N THR A 428 -27.76 -0.69 -11.64
CA THR A 428 -28.62 -0.19 -10.55
C THR A 428 -28.31 1.27 -10.20
N VAL A 429 -27.02 1.61 -10.07
CA VAL A 429 -26.59 2.99 -9.80
C VAL A 429 -26.94 3.92 -10.97
N ALA A 430 -26.74 3.48 -12.21
CA ALA A 430 -27.15 4.26 -13.38
C ALA A 430 -28.66 4.50 -13.42
N ALA A 431 -29.47 3.49 -13.11
CA ALA A 431 -30.93 3.63 -13.02
C ALA A 431 -31.33 4.63 -11.93
N MET A 432 -30.71 4.58 -10.73
CA MET A 432 -30.95 5.55 -9.66
C MET A 432 -30.61 6.98 -10.10
N ILE A 433 -29.48 7.18 -10.81
CA ILE A 433 -29.09 8.48 -11.36
C ILE A 433 -30.11 8.98 -12.39
N CYS A 434 -30.53 8.11 -13.33
CA CYS A 434 -31.52 8.47 -14.35
C CYS A 434 -32.87 8.88 -13.72
N ILE A 435 -33.33 8.15 -12.70
CA ILE A 435 -34.56 8.50 -11.98
C ILE A 435 -34.40 9.82 -11.25
N MET A 436 -33.27 10.02 -10.55
CA MET A 436 -32.99 11.27 -9.85
C MET A 436 -33.00 12.46 -10.81
N LEU A 437 -32.34 12.36 -11.97
CA LEU A 437 -32.33 13.39 -13.01
C LEU A 437 -33.71 13.65 -13.60
N ALA A 438 -34.55 12.62 -13.76
CA ALA A 438 -35.91 12.78 -14.29
C ALA A 438 -36.90 13.32 -13.25
N ALA A 439 -36.53 13.28 -11.96
CA ALA A 439 -37.30 13.85 -10.85
C ALA A 439 -37.07 15.37 -10.69
N ILE A 440 -35.91 15.88 -11.12
CA ILE A 440 -35.59 17.32 -11.22
C ILE A 440 -36.50 17.93 -12.28
#